data_AF-A0A2M7AW34-F1
#
_entry.id   AF-A0A2M7AW34-F1
#
_cell.length_a   1.000
_cell.length_b   1.000
_cell.length_c   1.000
_cell.angle_alpha   90.00
_cell.angle_beta   90.00
_cell.angle_gamma   90.00
#
_symmetry.space_group_name_H-M   'P 1'
#
loop_
_entity.id
_entity.type
_entity.pdbx_description
1 polymer ?
#
loop_
_entity_poly.entity_id
_entity_poly.type
_entity_poly.pdbx_seq_one_letter_code
_entity_poly.pdbx_strand_id
1 'polypeptide(L)' 'MSNNNQGSKIAKNLKKIRQDKGISQDRLSKLADLSLNTVVTVESGVNPNPTIETLTRIAKALNVGVDDLIK' A
#
# COMPACT_ATOMS: atom_id res chain seq x y z
N MET A 1 -8.79 -22.22 2.18
CA MET A 1 -8.75 -20.81 1.72
C MET A 1 -8.63 -19.92 2.95
N SER A 2 -7.42 -19.51 3.30
CA SER A 2 -7.17 -18.79 4.56
C SER A 2 -7.62 -17.33 4.45
N ASN A 3 -8.62 -16.97 5.26
CA ASN A 3 -9.12 -15.62 5.43
C ASN A 3 -8.11 -14.75 6.19
N ASN A 4 -7.21 -14.09 5.48
CA ASN A 4 -6.41 -12.98 6.00
C ASN A 4 -7.15 -11.65 5.75
N ASN A 5 -8.16 -11.35 6.57
CA ASN A 5 -9.04 -10.19 6.37
C ASN A 5 -8.36 -8.81 6.55
N GLN A 6 -7.18 -8.72 7.18
CA GLN A 6 -6.50 -7.43 7.43
C GLN A 6 -5.57 -7.00 6.31
N GLY A 7 -4.74 -7.92 5.78
CA GLY A 7 -3.94 -7.66 4.57
C GLY A 7 -4.82 -7.30 3.36
N SER A 8 -6.03 -7.85 3.32
CA SER A 8 -7.05 -7.53 2.32
C SER A 8 -7.53 -6.07 2.38
N LYS A 9 -7.66 -5.47 3.58
CA LYS A 9 -8.11 -4.07 3.72
C LYS A 9 -7.04 -3.08 3.30
N ILE A 10 -5.82 -3.25 3.81
CA ILE A 10 -4.68 -2.38 3.46
C ILE A 10 -4.43 -2.43 1.95
N ALA A 11 -4.40 -3.62 1.36
CA ALA A 11 -4.23 -3.81 -0.07
C ALA A 11 -5.32 -3.08 -0.89
N LYS A 12 -6.60 -3.21 -0.50
CA LYS A 12 -7.73 -2.56 -1.17
C LYS A 12 -7.68 -1.04 -1.05
N ASN A 13 -7.43 -0.51 0.14
CA ASN A 13 -7.35 0.93 0.37
C ASN A 13 -6.18 1.55 -0.37
N LEU A 14 -5.01 0.90 -0.30
CA LEU A 14 -3.83 1.31 -1.05
C LEU A 14 -4.13 1.41 -2.54
N LYS A 15 -4.70 0.34 -3.13
CA LYS A 15 -5.07 0.33 -4.55
C LYS A 15 -6.04 1.45 -4.89
N LYS A 16 -7.09 1.63 -4.07
CA LYS A 16 -8.11 2.66 -4.27
C LYS A 16 -7.50 4.06 -4.25
N ILE A 17 -6.80 4.42 -3.17
CA ILE A 17 -6.17 5.75 -3.01
C ILE A 17 -5.15 6.00 -4.14
N ARG A 18 -4.38 4.99 -4.52
CA ARG A 18 -3.42 5.07 -5.63
C ARG A 18 -4.12 5.38 -6.96
N GLN A 19 -5.23 4.69 -7.23
CA GLN A 19 -6.03 4.90 -8.44
C GLN A 19 -6.73 6.26 -8.44
N ASP A 20 -7.28 6.69 -7.30
CA ASP A 20 -7.91 8.01 -7.13
C ASP A 20 -6.91 9.15 -7.38
N LYS A 21 -5.62 8.93 -7.09
CA LYS A 21 -4.52 9.85 -7.38
C LYS A 21 -3.93 9.70 -8.80
N GLY A 22 -4.41 8.74 -9.58
CA GLY A 22 -3.96 8.53 -10.97
C GLY A 22 -2.48 8.15 -11.11
N ILE A 23 -1.86 7.54 -10.09
CA ILE A 23 -0.45 7.14 -10.14
C ILE A 23 -0.30 5.62 -10.36
N SER A 24 0.75 5.21 -11.08
CA SER A 24 1.08 3.80 -11.28
C SER A 24 1.81 3.21 -10.05
N GLN A 25 1.93 1.89 -9.98
CA GLN A 25 2.70 1.20 -8.93
C GLN A 25 4.19 1.55 -9.00
N ASP A 26 4.76 1.65 -10.20
CA ASP A 26 6.13 2.11 -10.43
C ASP A 26 6.35 3.55 -9.95
N ARG A 27 5.39 4.44 -10.23
CA ARG A 27 5.47 5.82 -9.75
C ARG A 27 5.38 5.87 -8.22
N LEU A 28 4.47 5.09 -7.62
CA LEU A 28 4.35 4.99 -6.18
C LEU A 28 5.64 4.44 -5.54
N SER A 29 6.27 3.42 -6.12
CA SER A 29 7.51 2.84 -5.56
C SER A 29 8.64 3.86 -5.53
N LYS A 30 8.78 4.65 -6.61
CA LYS A 30 9.76 5.75 -6.67
C LYS A 30 9.46 6.85 -5.65
N LEU A 31 8.19 7.25 -5.48
CA LEU A 31 7.79 8.28 -4.53
C LEU A 31 7.95 7.83 -3.06
N ALA A 32 7.73 6.54 -2.79
CA ALA A 32 7.83 5.96 -1.45
C ALA A 32 9.26 5.54 -1.09
N ASP A 33 10.21 5.64 -2.01
CA ASP A 33 11.56 5.08 -1.86
C ASP A 33 11.50 3.59 -1.45
N LEU A 34 10.78 2.81 -2.26
CA LEU A 34 10.57 1.38 -2.10
C LEU A 34 10.81 0.65 -3.41
N SER A 35 11.10 -0.65 -3.33
CA SER A 35 11.12 -1.49 -4.53
C SER A 35 9.71 -1.63 -5.13
N LEU A 36 9.61 -1.73 -6.45
CA LEU A 36 8.33 -2.03 -7.12
C LEU A 36 7.71 -3.32 -6.57
N ASN A 37 8.53 -4.34 -6.32
CA ASN A 37 8.06 -5.60 -5.73
C ASN A 37 7.43 -5.41 -4.35
N THR A 38 7.98 -4.53 -3.51
CA THR A 38 7.39 -4.19 -2.21
C THR A 38 6.00 -3.58 -2.38
N VAL A 39 5.84 -2.61 -3.29
CA VAL A 39 4.53 -2.00 -3.55
C VAL A 39 3.53 -3.03 -4.08
N VAL A 40 3.95 -3.87 -5.03
CA VAL A 40 3.09 -4.91 -5.62
C VAL A 40 2.66 -5.94 -4.58
N THR A 41 3.58 -6.44 -3.75
CA THR A 41 3.28 -7.46 -2.72
C THR A 41 2.34 -6.93 -1.63
N VAL A 42 2.48 -5.65 -1.25
CA VAL A 42 1.56 -4.97 -0.32
C VAL A 42 0.20 -4.75 -0.96
N GLU A 43 0.14 -4.22 -2.19
CA GLU A 43 -1.13 -3.96 -2.89
C GLU A 43 -1.85 -5.25 -3.32
N SER A 44 -1.13 -6.36 -3.49
CA SER A 44 -1.71 -7.67 -3.79
C SER A 44 -2.16 -8.43 -2.53
N GLY A 45 -1.86 -7.92 -1.34
CA GLY A 45 -2.17 -8.58 -0.07
C GLY A 45 -1.38 -9.88 0.18
N VAL A 46 -0.32 -10.12 -0.61
CA VAL A 46 0.57 -11.29 -0.45
C VAL A 46 1.34 -11.20 0.85
N ASN A 47 1.76 -9.98 1.23
CA ASN A 47 2.26 -9.69 2.55
C ASN A 47 1.14 -9.07 3.41
N PRO A 48 0.49 -9.85 4.30
CA PRO A 48 -0.62 -9.34 5.09
C PRO A 48 -0.19 -8.37 6.20
N ASN A 49 1.10 -8.32 6.56
CA ASN A 49 1.64 -7.46 7.62
C ASN A 49 2.85 -6.67 7.11
N PRO A 50 2.65 -5.65 6.25
CA PRO A 50 3.71 -4.68 5.98
C PRO A 50 4.16 -3.99 7.28
N THR A 51 5.44 -3.65 7.36
CA THR A 51 5.96 -2.91 8.52
C THR A 51 5.34 -1.52 8.58
N ILE A 52 5.26 -0.94 9.79
CA ILE A 52 4.81 0.45 9.98
C ILE A 52 5.66 1.42 9.14
N GLU A 53 6.95 1.14 8.97
CA GLU A 53 7.83 1.94 8.12
C GLU A 53 7.38 1.91 6.65
N THR A 54 7.09 0.72 6.10
CA THR A 54 6.57 0.59 4.72
C THR A 54 5.25 1.34 4.56
N LEU A 55 4.31 1.17 5.50
CA LEU A 55 3.03 1.88 5.48
C LEU A 55 3.22 3.40 5.55
N THR A 56 4.13 3.87 6.39
CA THR A 56 4.44 5.31 6.54
C THR A 56 5.02 5.89 5.26
N ARG A 57 5.95 5.19 4.61
CA ARG A 57 6.53 5.62 3.33
C ARG A 57 5.48 5.70 2.23
N ILE A 58 4.61 4.69 2.13
CA ILE A 58 3.50 4.65 1.17
C ILE A 58 2.49 5.78 1.43
N ALA A 59 2.08 5.98 2.69
CA ALA A 59 1.15 7.02 3.08
C ALA A 59 1.71 8.42 2.75
N LYS A 60 2.99 8.67 3.05
CA LYS A 60 3.69 9.91 2.68
C LYS A 60 3.74 10.12 1.16
N ALA A 61 4.08 9.08 0.40
CA ALA A 61 4.11 9.15 -1.07
C ALA A 61 2.74 9.45 -1.69
N LEU A 62 1.68 8.96 -1.04
CA LEU A 62 0.30 9.24 -1.42
C LEU A 62 -0.22 10.54 -0.80
N ASN A 63 0.52 11.22 0.08
CA ASN A 63 0.04 12.38 0.82
C ASN A 63 -1.31 12.11 1.55
N VAL A 64 -1.35 11.02 2.32
CA VAL A 64 -2.48 10.59 3.16
C VAL A 64 -1.97 10.14 4.54
N GLY A 65 -2.89 9.92 5.49
CA GLY A 65 -2.55 9.34 6.78
C GLY A 65 -2.29 7.84 6.68
N VAL A 66 -1.50 7.28 7.60
CA VAL A 66 -1.32 5.81 7.70
C VAL A 66 -2.64 5.14 8.08
N ASP A 67 -3.50 5.84 8.83
CA ASP A 67 -4.86 5.40 9.17
C ASP A 67 -5.75 5.22 7.93
N ASP A 68 -5.57 6.03 6.88
CA ASP A 68 -6.32 5.88 5.62
C ASP A 68 -5.98 4.58 4.89
N LEU A 69 -4.79 4.03 5.12
CA LEU A 69 -4.41 2.72 4.61
C LEU A 69 -5.05 1.59 5.44
N ILE A 70 -5.25 1.79 6.76
CA ILE A 70 -5.69 0.74 7.69
C ILE A 70 -7.23 0.62 7.79
N LYS A 71 -7.98 1.68 7.47
CA LYS A 71 -9.44 1.78 7.63
C LYS A 71 -10.25 0.60 7.01
#